data_AF-A0A7L2K3U9-F1
#
_entry.id   AF-A0A7L2K3U9-F1
#
_cell.length_a   1.000
_cell.length_b   1.000
_cell.length_c   1.000
_cell.angle_alpha   90.00
_cell.angle_beta   90.00
_cell.angle_gamma   90.00
#
_symmetry.space_group_name_H-M   'P 1'
#
loop_
_entity.id
_entity.type
_entity.pdbx_description
1 polymer ?
#
loop_
_entity_poly.entity_id
_entity_poly.type
_entity_poly.pdbx_seq_one_letter_code
_entity_poly.pdbx_strand_id
1 'polypeptide(L)'
;VLTGTVKSVSRGSPQEPGWAVVSVLNLYKSGGLPGVPQPARGAALRLQLPCRLCPALKKGASYVLMGRVGPDGGALLPPDAFVVPHRPQQQQQVLGNLSKRPCRGSP
;
A
#
# COMPACT_ATOMS: atom_id res chain seq x y z
N VAL A 1 -0.34 5.78 -0.55
CA VAL A 1 -1.47 5.20 -1.31
C VAL A 1 -1.01 4.75 -2.68
N LEU A 2 -1.15 3.46 -2.96
CA LEU A 2 -0.77 2.85 -4.23
C LEU A 2 -1.74 1.73 -4.62
N THR A 3 -1.74 1.36 -5.87
CA THR A 3 -2.33 0.11 -6.36
C THR A 3 -1.22 -0.83 -6.79
N GLY A 4 -1.34 -2.11 -6.45
CA GLY A 4 -0.33 -3.09 -6.77
C GLY A 4 -0.82 -4.52 -6.72
N THR A 5 -0.11 -5.41 -7.40
CA THR A 5 -0.37 -6.85 -7.39
C THR A 5 0.51 -7.51 -6.33
N VAL A 6 -0.10 -8.30 -5.45
CA VAL A 6 0.64 -9.02 -4.41
C VAL A 6 1.45 -10.14 -5.05
N LYS A 7 2.77 -10.06 -4.97
CA LYS A 7 3.70 -11.08 -5.48
C LYS A 7 4.00 -12.13 -4.42
N SER A 8 4.17 -11.73 -3.17
CA SER A 8 4.39 -12.64 -2.05
C SER A 8 3.91 -12.03 -0.75
N VAL A 9 3.53 -12.89 0.20
CA VAL A 9 3.12 -12.52 1.55
C VAL A 9 3.80 -13.48 2.50
N SER A 10 4.54 -12.93 3.45
CA SER A 10 5.06 -13.62 4.62
C SER A 10 4.32 -13.10 5.84
N ARG A 11 3.56 -13.98 6.48
CA ARG A 11 2.95 -13.69 7.77
C ARG A 11 4.03 -14.01 8.79
N GLY A 12 4.59 -12.98 9.43
CA GLY A 12 5.72 -13.12 10.35
C GLY A 12 5.44 -14.01 11.56
N SER A 13 6.39 -14.14 12.46
CA SER A 13 6.25 -14.88 13.73
C SER A 13 5.63 -13.97 14.82
N PRO A 14 5.35 -14.45 16.05
CA PRO A 14 4.84 -13.57 17.13
C PRO A 14 5.85 -12.50 17.52
N GLN A 15 7.11 -12.76 17.20
CA GLN A 15 8.24 -11.93 17.54
C GLN A 15 8.69 -11.04 16.38
N GLU A 16 8.28 -11.35 15.13
CA GLU A 16 8.66 -10.60 13.94
C GLU A 16 7.46 -10.15 13.10
N PRO A 17 7.43 -8.88 12.66
CA PRO A 17 6.39 -8.41 11.76
C PRO A 17 6.43 -9.17 10.42
N GLY A 18 5.25 -9.40 9.84
CA GLY A 18 5.15 -9.95 8.51
C GLY A 18 5.62 -8.95 7.44
N TRP A 19 5.71 -9.43 6.21
CA TRP A 19 5.96 -8.57 5.06
C TRP A 19 5.20 -9.05 3.84
N ALA A 20 4.80 -8.13 2.96
CA ALA A 20 4.21 -8.43 1.67
C ALA A 20 5.03 -7.73 0.59
N VAL A 21 5.36 -8.44 -0.49
CA VAL A 21 5.92 -7.83 -1.69
C VAL A 21 4.79 -7.59 -2.66
N VAL A 22 4.64 -6.34 -3.08
CA VAL A 22 3.67 -5.94 -4.11
C VAL A 22 4.40 -5.34 -5.30
N SER A 23 3.95 -5.64 -6.50
CA SER A 23 4.40 -4.97 -7.71
C SER A 23 3.51 -3.75 -7.94
N VAL A 24 4.10 -2.56 -7.98
CA VAL A 24 3.37 -1.30 -8.06
C VAL A 24 2.77 -1.13 -9.46
N LEU A 25 1.44 -1.06 -9.53
CA LEU A 25 0.71 -0.78 -10.76
C LEU A 25 0.54 0.72 -10.98
N ASN A 26 0.30 1.46 -9.90
CA ASN A 26 0.12 2.91 -9.92
C ASN A 26 0.37 3.49 -8.52
N LEU A 27 0.97 4.67 -8.45
CA LEU A 27 1.27 5.38 -7.20
C LEU A 27 0.47 6.69 -7.19
N TYR A 28 -0.34 6.91 -6.14
CA TYR A 28 -1.21 8.08 -6.04
C TYR A 28 -0.74 9.08 -4.98
N LYS A 29 -0.14 8.57 -3.90
CA LYS A 29 0.41 9.37 -2.81
C LYS A 29 1.61 8.64 -2.21
N SER A 30 2.80 9.12 -2.49
CA SER A 30 3.99 8.91 -1.67
C SER A 30 3.81 9.79 -0.43
N GLY A 31 3.87 9.21 0.78
CA GLY A 31 3.84 10.03 2.00
C GLY A 31 4.94 11.08 1.90
N GLY A 32 4.64 12.35 2.17
CA GLY A 32 5.52 13.51 1.93
C GLY A 32 6.78 13.56 2.80
N LEU A 33 7.37 12.41 3.13
CA LEU A 33 8.63 12.31 3.83
C LEU A 33 9.77 12.50 2.82
N PRO A 34 10.62 13.52 3.02
CA PRO A 34 11.80 13.70 2.18
C PRO A 34 12.70 12.46 2.30
N GLY A 35 13.07 11.88 1.17
CA GLY A 35 13.98 10.72 1.11
C GLY A 35 13.34 9.35 0.97
N VAL A 36 12.00 9.22 0.96
CA VAL A 36 11.36 7.95 0.59
C VAL A 36 11.49 7.74 -0.93
N PRO A 37 12.13 6.66 -1.40
CA PRO A 37 12.18 6.36 -2.83
C PRO A 37 10.75 6.11 -3.31
N GLN A 38 10.28 6.96 -4.23
CA GLN A 38 8.98 6.78 -4.86
C GLN A 38 9.08 5.56 -5.77
N PRO A 39 8.39 4.44 -5.45
CA PRO A 39 8.51 3.25 -6.27
C PRO A 39 7.97 3.55 -7.67
N ALA A 40 8.79 3.31 -8.68
CA ALA A 40 8.38 3.44 -10.07
C ALA A 40 7.25 2.45 -10.39
N ARG A 41 6.46 2.77 -11.42
CA ARG A 41 5.48 1.81 -11.96
C ARG A 41 6.21 0.54 -12.39
N GLY A 42 5.77 -0.61 -11.88
CA GLY A 42 6.40 -1.92 -12.08
C GLY A 42 7.38 -2.33 -10.97
N ALA A 43 7.83 -1.40 -10.12
CA ALA A 43 8.76 -1.72 -9.04
C ALA A 43 8.13 -2.66 -8.00
N ALA A 44 8.95 -3.53 -7.42
CA ALA A 44 8.56 -4.35 -6.28
C ALA A 44 8.75 -3.57 -4.99
N LEU A 45 7.67 -3.35 -4.23
CA LEU A 45 7.67 -2.69 -2.94
C LEU A 45 7.41 -3.71 -1.83
N ARG A 46 8.26 -3.71 -0.81
CA ARG A 46 8.05 -4.51 0.41
C ARG A 46 7.26 -3.67 1.42
N LEU A 47 6.07 -4.13 1.79
CA LEU A 47 5.25 -3.57 2.86
C LEU A 47 5.40 -4.42 4.11
N GLN A 48 5.60 -3.77 5.25
CA GLN A 48 5.61 -4.42 6.55
C GLN A 48 4.18 -4.58 7.07
N LEU A 49 3.88 -5.78 7.58
CA LEU A 49 2.59 -6.18 8.12
C LEU A 49 2.74 -6.41 9.63
N PRO A 50 2.36 -5.45 10.49
CA PRO A 50 2.40 -5.64 11.93
C PRO A 50 1.32 -6.65 12.39
N CYS A 51 0.23 -6.79 11.65
CA CYS A 51 -0.80 -7.77 11.92
C CYS A 51 -0.69 -8.99 10.99
N ARG A 52 -0.87 -10.18 11.56
CA ARG A 52 -0.65 -11.48 10.87
C ARG A 52 -1.93 -12.02 10.26
N LEU A 53 -3.07 -11.67 10.84
CA LEU A 53 -4.40 -12.03 10.36
C LEU A 53 -4.95 -11.02 9.34
N CYS A 54 -4.60 -9.74 9.52
CA CYS A 54 -5.14 -8.62 8.74
C CYS A 54 -4.01 -7.80 8.13
N PRO A 55 -4.13 -7.31 6.89
CA PRO A 55 -5.22 -7.50 5.92
C PRO A 55 -5.13 -8.83 5.15
N ALA A 56 -6.29 -9.33 4.68
CA ALA A 56 -6.41 -10.56 3.89
C ALA A 56 -5.89 -10.36 2.44
N LEU A 57 -4.58 -10.43 2.27
CA LEU A 57 -3.91 -10.33 0.97
C LEU A 57 -3.80 -11.71 0.31
N LYS A 58 -4.29 -11.83 -0.92
CA LYS A 58 -4.14 -13.03 -1.76
C LYS A 58 -3.01 -12.82 -2.77
N LYS A 59 -2.04 -13.74 -2.80
CA LYS A 59 -0.98 -13.75 -3.82
C LYS A 59 -1.60 -13.81 -5.23
N GLY A 60 -1.10 -12.97 -6.13
CA GLY A 60 -1.55 -12.85 -7.52
C GLY A 60 -2.73 -11.91 -7.72
N ALA A 61 -3.43 -11.49 -6.66
CA ALA A 61 -4.50 -10.51 -6.76
C ALA A 61 -3.98 -9.08 -6.65
N SER A 62 -4.65 -8.17 -7.35
CA SER A 62 -4.37 -6.73 -7.33
C SER A 62 -5.23 -6.04 -6.28
N TYR A 63 -4.63 -5.14 -5.52
CA TYR A 63 -5.28 -4.40 -4.45
C TYR A 63 -4.94 -2.91 -4.51
N VAL A 64 -5.87 -2.09 -4.02
CA VAL A 64 -5.59 -0.72 -3.58
C VAL A 64 -5.08 -0.82 -2.15
N LEU A 65 -3.87 -0.31 -1.89
CA LEU A 65 -3.21 -0.35 -0.60
C LEU A 65 -3.00 1.08 -0.09
N MET A 66 -3.72 1.43 0.97
CA MET A 66 -3.56 2.69 1.70
C MET A 66 -2.77 2.45 2.98
N GLY A 67 -1.47 2.27 2.82
CA GLY A 67 -0.53 2.20 3.94
C GLY A 67 -0.05 3.57 4.40
N ARG A 68 0.75 3.54 5.47
CA ARG A 68 1.50 4.68 6.01
C ARG A 68 2.99 4.43 5.75
N VAL A 69 3.80 5.46 5.88
CA VAL A 69 5.25 5.27 5.92
C VAL A 69 5.64 5.17 7.39
N GLY A 70 6.36 4.11 7.75
CA GLY A 70 6.87 3.89 9.10
C GLY A 70 8.00 4.87 9.46
N PRO A 71 8.43 4.88 10.74
CA PRO A 71 9.50 5.76 11.21
C PRO A 71 10.83 5.53 10.49
N ASP A 72 11.09 4.30 10.04
CA ASP A 72 12.31 3.91 9.30
C ASP A 72 12.25 4.29 7.80
N GLY A 73 11.21 5.01 7.35
CA GLY A 73 10.99 5.29 5.93
C GLY A 73 10.45 4.10 5.13
N GLY A 74 10.24 2.94 5.77
CA GLY A 74 9.64 1.76 5.15
C GLY A 74 8.12 1.90 4.93
N ALA A 75 7.57 1.20 3.94
CA ALA A 75 6.12 1.15 3.76
C ALA A 75 5.48 0.23 4.81
N LEU A 76 4.55 0.75 5.62
CA LEU A 76 3.84 0.02 6.66
C LEU A 76 2.35 -0.10 6.29
N LEU A 77 1.80 -1.29 6.49
CA LEU A 77 0.38 -1.54 6.27
C LEU A 77 -0.28 -1.95 7.59
N PRO A 78 -0.74 -0.99 8.41
CA PRO A 78 -1.36 -1.28 9.70
C PRO A 78 -2.71 -2.02 9.53
N PRO A 79 -3.25 -2.63 10.60
CA PRO A 79 -4.52 -3.36 10.51
C PRO A 79 -5.72 -2.44 10.19
N ASP A 80 -5.64 -1.15 10.51
CA ASP A 80 -6.65 -0.14 10.11
C ASP A 80 -6.49 0.35 8.66
N ALA A 81 -5.47 -0.14 7.94
CA ALA A 81 -5.23 0.28 6.58
C ALA A 81 -6.38 -0.12 5.65
N PHE A 82 -6.75 0.80 4.77
CA PHE A 82 -7.72 0.52 3.73
C PHE A 82 -7.08 -0.33 2.63
N VAL A 83 -7.49 -1.61 2.58
CA VAL A 83 -7.05 -2.58 1.58
C VAL A 83 -8.27 -3.20 0.91
N VAL A 84 -8.43 -2.95 -0.38
CA VAL A 84 -9.56 -3.48 -1.16
C VAL A 84 -9.08 -4.05 -2.49
N PRO A 85 -9.74 -5.07 -3.04
CA PRO A 85 -9.45 -5.58 -4.37
C PRO A 85 -9.50 -4.47 -5.42
N HIS A 86 -8.51 -4.47 -6.31
CA HIS A 86 -8.36 -3.46 -7.35
C HIS A 86 -9.39 -3.67 -8.46
N ARG A 87 -10.28 -2.69 -8.65
CA ARG A 87 -11.25 -2.61 -9.74
C ARG A 87 -10.75 -1.53 -10.72
N PRO A 88 -10.12 -1.92 -11.85
CA PRO A 88 -9.28 -1.02 -12.65
C PRO A 88 -10.04 0.21 -13.18
N GLN A 89 -11.23 0.05 -13.76
CA GLN A 89 -11.95 1.20 -14.33
C GLN A 89 -12.42 2.21 -13.27
N GLN A 90 -13.14 1.76 -12.24
CA GLN A 90 -13.81 2.66 -11.31
C GLN A 90 -12.84 3.25 -10.28
N GLN A 91 -11.94 2.44 -9.71
CA GLN A 91 -11.05 2.90 -8.66
C GLN A 91 -9.87 3.72 -9.21
N GLN A 92 -9.31 3.38 -10.38
CA GLN A 92 -8.21 4.21 -10.92
C GLN A 92 -8.68 5.64 -11.21
N GLN A 93 -9.89 5.79 -11.75
CA GLN A 93 -10.46 7.10 -12.03
C GLN A 93 -10.73 7.88 -10.73
N VAL A 94 -11.33 7.24 -9.71
CA VAL A 94 -11.61 7.90 -8.42
C VAL A 94 -10.31 8.29 -7.70
N LEU A 95 -9.36 7.36 -7.54
CA LEU A 95 -8.08 7.64 -6.87
C LEU A 95 -7.25 8.68 -7.65
N GLY A 96 -7.29 8.65 -8.98
CA GLY A 96 -6.63 9.66 -9.81
C GLY A 96 -7.22 11.06 -9.63
N ASN A 97 -8.55 11.16 -9.53
CA ASN A 97 -9.23 12.43 -9.26
C ASN A 97 -8.96 12.93 -7.83
N LEU A 98 -8.96 12.03 -6.84
CA LEU A 98 -8.67 12.36 -5.44
C LEU A 98 -7.22 12.79 -5.24
N SER A 99 -6.26 12.17 -5.94
CA SER A 99 -4.84 12.56 -5.92
C SER A 99 -4.62 14.00 -6.39
N LYS A 100 -5.42 14.47 -7.36
CA LYS A 100 -5.34 15.82 -7.94
C LYS A 100 -6.06 16.88 -7.12
N ARG A 101 -6.95 16.49 -6.20
CA ARG A 101 -7.74 17.41 -5.40
C ARG A 101 -7.17 17.50 -3.97
N PRO A 102 -7.11 18.69 -3.35
CA PRO A 102 -6.75 18.78 -1.94
C PRO A 102 -7.79 18.04 -1.10
N CYS A 103 -7.32 17.21 -0.17
CA CYS A 103 -8.20 16.50 0.76
C CYS A 103 -8.94 17.52 1.63
N ARG A 104 -10.27 17.48 1.65
CA ARG A 104 -11.12 18.35 2.49
C ARG A 104 -11.18 17.91 3.96
N GLY A 105 -10.18 17.18 4.45
CA GLY A 105 -10.09 16.84 5.86
C GLY A 105 -9.76 18.11 6.63
N SER A 106 -10.76 18.71 7.28
CA SER A 106 -10.53 19.73 8.29
C SER A 106 -9.74 19.08 9.45
N PRO A 107 -8.77 19.79 10.05
CA PRO A 107 -8.02 19.29 11.21
C PRO A 107 -8.92 18.97 12.40
#